data_AF-A0A8J9T9G1-F1
#
_entry.id   AF-A0A8J9T9G1-F1
#
_cell.length_a   1.000
_cell.length_b   1.000
_cell.length_c   1.000
_cell.angle_alpha   90.00
_cell.angle_beta   90.00
_cell.angle_gamma   90.00
#
_symmetry.space_group_name_H-M   'P 1'
#
loop_
_entity.id
_entity.type
_entity.pdbx_description
1 polymer ?
#
loop_
_entity_poly.entity_id
_entity_poly.type
_entity_poly.pdbx_seq_one_letter_code
_entity_poly.pdbx_strand_id
1 'polypeptide(L)' 'FNYRATEYLYYNGIKDFFQWFDYMSWYPLGRPVGTTIYPGMQFTAVAIKRYLLDSVMSLNDICCYIPVWFGVMAF' A
#
# COMPACT_ATOMS: atom_id res chain seq x y z
N PHE A 1 -9.09 -2.35 -0.19
CA PHE A 1 -8.31 -2.28 1.07
C PHE A 1 -6.82 -2.06 0.81
N ASN A 2 -6.11 -2.97 0.12
CA ASN A 2 -4.67 -2.84 -0.12
C ASN A 2 -4.28 -1.54 -0.82
N TYR A 3 -4.98 -1.14 -1.88
CA TYR A 3 -4.75 0.16 -2.54
C TYR A 3 -4.84 1.35 -1.57
N ARG A 4 -5.90 1.44 -0.76
CA ARG A 4 -6.07 2.51 0.25
C ARG A 4 -4.96 2.49 1.31
N ALA A 5 -4.51 1.30 1.72
CA ALA A 5 -3.38 1.17 2.64
C ALA A 5 -2.08 1.66 1.99
N THR A 6 -1.83 1.32 0.73
CA THR A 6 -0.69 1.82 -0.05
C THR A 6 -0.74 3.33 -0.26
N GLU A 7 -1.92 3.88 -0.54
CA GLU A 7 -2.16 5.32 -0.68
C GLU A 7 -1.88 6.05 0.64
N TYR A 8 -2.41 5.55 1.76
CA TYR A 8 -2.12 6.09 3.09
C TYR A 8 -0.62 6.04 3.42
N LEU A 9 0.05 4.93 3.09
CA LEU A 9 1.50 4.77 3.26
C LEU A 9 2.29 5.76 2.39
N TYR A 10 1.84 6.02 1.16
CA TYR A 10 2.52 6.92 0.23
C TYR A 10 2.50 8.37 0.73
N TYR A 11 1.34 8.83 1.23
CA TYR A 11 1.13 10.21 1.67
C TYR A 11 1.60 10.48 3.10
N ASN A 12 1.30 9.60 4.06
CA ASN A 12 1.63 9.81 5.48
C ASN A 12 2.98 9.19 5.88
N GLY A 13 3.49 8.26 5.08
CA GLY A 13 4.77 7.60 5.34
C GLY A 13 4.68 6.45 6.32
N ILE A 14 5.86 5.88 6.62
CA ILE A 14 5.99 4.57 7.27
C ILE A 14 5.58 4.61 8.75
N LYS A 15 6.00 5.65 9.48
CA LYS A 15 5.75 5.76 10.92
C LYS A 15 4.25 5.86 11.20
N ASP A 16 3.58 6.74 10.47
CA ASP A 16 2.15 6.99 10.62
C ASP A 16 1.34 5.78 10.13
N PHE A 17 1.82 5.04 9.13
CA PHE A 17 1.19 3.81 8.68
C PHE A 17 1.12 2.73 9.78
N PHE A 18 2.18 2.56 10.58
CA PHE A 18 2.16 1.59 11.69
C PHE A 18 1.28 2.03 12.87
N GLN A 19 1.03 3.34 13.01
CA GLN A 19 0.13 3.90 14.03
C GLN A 19 -1.29 4.14 13.51
N TRP A 20 -1.56 3.75 12.25
CA TRP A 20 -2.82 4.06 11.60
C TRP A 20 -3.99 3.28 12.19
N PHE A 21 -5.00 4.03 12.65
CA PHE A 21 -6.30 3.53 13.05
C PHE A 21 -7.37 3.97 12.03
N ASP A 22 -8.06 3.00 11.43
CA ASP A 22 -9.10 3.27 10.44
C ASP A 22 -10.49 3.29 11.10
N TYR A 23 -11.05 4.49 11.20
CA TYR A 23 -12.41 4.71 11.71
C TYR A 23 -13.50 4.50 10.66
N MET A 24 -13.14 4.41 9.37
CA MET A 24 -14.13 4.20 8.29
C MET A 24 -14.53 2.73 8.15
N SER A 25 -13.75 1.82 8.73
CA SER A 25 -14.01 0.39 8.71
C SER A 25 -14.68 -0.05 10.01
N TRP A 26 -15.62 -1.00 9.95
CA TRP A 26 -16.20 -1.66 11.13
C TRP A 26 -16.86 -0.72 12.15
N TYR A 27 -17.79 0.14 11.71
CA TYR A 27 -18.57 0.96 12.63
C TYR A 27 -19.36 0.09 13.63
N PRO A 28 -19.37 0.39 14.95
CA PRO A 28 -18.77 1.54 15.65
C PRO A 28 -17.34 1.32 16.21
N LEU A 29 -16.74 0.15 16.02
CA LEU A 29 -15.48 -0.26 16.67
C LEU A 29 -14.21 0.30 16.02
N GLY A 30 -14.21 0.51 14.70
CA GLY A 30 -12.99 0.86 13.96
C GLY A 30 -12.04 -0.33 13.78
N ARG A 31 -10.88 -0.10 13.16
CA ARG A 31 -9.83 -1.13 13.02
C ARG A 31 -8.41 -0.55 13.15
N PRO A 32 -7.54 -1.11 14.02
CA PRO A 32 -6.12 -0.79 14.01
C PRO A 32 -5.45 -1.47 12.80
N VAL A 33 -5.15 -0.71 11.75
CA VAL A 33 -4.63 -1.31 10.51
C VAL A 33 -3.15 -1.65 10.66
N GLY A 34 -2.36 -0.80 11.31
CA GLY A 34 -0.91 -0.98 11.44
C GLY A 34 -0.48 -2.31 12.08
N THR A 35 -1.29 -2.89 12.97
CA THR A 35 -0.99 -4.17 13.65
C THR A 35 -1.72 -5.37 13.08
N THR A 36 -2.68 -5.17 12.18
CA THR A 36 -3.54 -6.25 11.63
C THR A 36 -3.34 -6.48 10.14
N ILE A 37 -2.32 -5.86 9.53
CA ILE A 37 -1.99 -5.97 8.11
C ILE A 37 -0.56 -6.47 7.94
N TYR A 38 -0.34 -7.32 6.94
CA TYR A 38 1.01 -7.61 6.44
C TYR A 38 1.40 -6.52 5.43
N PRO A 39 2.38 -5.65 5.74
CA PRO A 39 2.61 -4.43 4.98
C PRO A 39 3.52 -4.62 3.76
N GLY A 40 3.98 -5.84 3.49
CA GLY A 40 4.98 -6.12 2.46
C GLY A 40 4.57 -5.66 1.06
N MET A 41 3.31 -5.90 0.67
CA MET A 41 2.78 -5.49 -0.64
C MET A 41 2.69 -3.96 -0.79
N GLN A 42 2.36 -3.26 0.29
CA GLN A 42 2.21 -1.81 0.32
C GLN A 42 3.59 -1.15 0.22
N PHE A 43 4.57 -1.69 0.94
CA PHE A 43 5.96 -1.23 0.84
C PHE A 43 6.56 -1.45 -0.54
N THR A 44 6.37 -2.61 -1.15
CA THR A 44 6.89 -2.86 -2.50
C THR A 44 6.26 -1.91 -3.52
N ALA A 45 4.96 -1.66 -3.43
CA ALA A 45 4.27 -0.72 -4.31
C ALA A 45 4.78 0.73 -4.15
N VAL A 46 4.92 1.22 -2.91
CA VAL A 46 5.45 2.57 -2.65
C VAL A 46 6.91 2.69 -3.06
N ALA A 47 7.72 1.66 -2.84
CA ALA A 47 9.11 1.63 -3.27
C ALA A 47 9.23 1.73 -4.80
N ILE A 48 8.47 0.91 -5.55
CA ILE A 48 8.48 0.97 -7.01
C ILE A 48 8.01 2.35 -7.50
N LYS A 49 6.96 2.91 -6.88
CA LYS A 49 6.46 4.24 -7.22
C LYS A 49 7.52 5.31 -7.02
N ARG A 50 8.17 5.37 -5.85
CA ARG A 50 9.14 6.41 -5.50
C ARG A 50 10.48 6.27 -6.21
N TYR A 51 10.96 5.05 -6.46
CA TYR A 51 12.30 4.82 -7.00
C TYR A 51 12.34 4.63 -8.52
N LEU A 52 11.31 4.04 -9.14
CA LEU A 52 11.35 3.70 -10.57
C LEU A 52 10.39 4.54 -11.43
N LEU A 53 9.19 4.85 -10.93
CA LEU A 53 8.08 5.33 -11.77
C LEU A 53 7.39 6.58 -11.20
N ASP A 54 8.15 7.47 -10.56
CA ASP A 54 7.60 8.59 -9.78
C ASP A 54 6.78 9.57 -10.64
N SER A 55 7.19 9.81 -11.89
CA SER A 55 6.48 10.71 -12.82
C SER A 55 5.71 10.00 -13.95
N VAL A 56 5.90 8.68 -14.12
CA VAL A 56 5.45 7.97 -15.34
C VAL A 56 4.07 7.35 -15.18
N MET A 57 3.73 6.87 -13.99
CA MET A 57 2.58 5.98 -13.79
C MET A 57 1.81 6.31 -12.51
N SER A 58 0.49 6.20 -12.50
CA SER A 58 -0.29 6.46 -11.28
C SER A 58 -0.09 5.34 -10.23
N LEU A 59 -0.36 5.63 -8.95
CA LEU A 59 -0.25 4.63 -7.89
C LEU A 59 -1.21 3.45 -8.11
N ASN A 60 -2.37 3.70 -8.73
CA ASN A 60 -3.36 2.68 -9.06
C ASN A 60 -2.81 1.71 -10.12
N ASP A 61 -2.24 2.24 -11.20
CA ASP A 61 -1.68 1.44 -12.29
C ASP A 61 -0.57 0.52 -11.75
N ILE A 62 0.33 1.03 -10.91
CA ILE A 62 1.39 0.22 -10.28
C ILE A 62 0.79 -0.92 -9.45
N CYS A 63 -0.24 -0.63 -8.64
CA CYS A 63 -0.93 -1.66 -7.86
C CYS A 63 -1.58 -2.73 -8.74
N CYS A 64 -2.05 -2.37 -9.94
CA CYS A 64 -2.62 -3.30 -10.91
C CYS A 64 -1.55 -4.15 -11.62
N TYR A 65 -0.37 -3.60 -11.91
CA TYR A 65 0.70 -4.32 -12.62
C TYR A 65 1.61 -5.17 -11.73
N ILE A 66 1.64 -4.92 -10.42
CA ILE A 66 2.45 -5.70 -9.46
C ILE A 66 2.26 -7.21 -9.62
N PRO A 67 1.05 -7.78 -9.63
CA PRO A 67 0.86 -9.22 -9.78
C PRO A 67 1.46 -9.79 -11.07
N VAL A 68 1.41 -9.01 -12.17
CA VAL A 68 1.97 -9.42 -13.46
C VAL A 68 3.49 -9.45 -13.41
N TRP A 69 4.13 -8.40 -12.88
CA TRP A 69 5.60 -8.35 -12.76
C TRP A 69 6.14 -9.46 -11.87
N PHE A 70 5.54 -9.67 -10.70
CA PHE A 70 5.97 -10.75 -9.80
C PHE A 70 5.65 -12.14 -10.35
N GLY A 71 4.60 -12.29 -11.15
CA GLY A 71 4.31 -13.53 -11.86
C GLY A 71 5.38 -13.89 -12.89
N VAL A 72 5.89 -12.91 -13.64
CA VAL A 72 7.00 -13.11 -14.59
C VAL A 72 8.31 -13.43 -13.87
N MET A 73 8.60 -12.77 -12.74
CA MET A 73 9.81 -13.05 -11.95
C MET A 73 9.81 -14.41 -11.24
N ALA A 74 8.64 -15.02 -11.05
CA ALA A 74 8.51 -16.32 -10.40
C ALA A 74 8.84 -17.51 -11.33
N PHE A 75 9.00 -17.26 -12.64
CA PHE A 75 9.40 -18.22 -13.65
C PHE A 75 10.93 -18.26 -13.80
#